data_AF-A0A2U0HY07-F1
#
_entry.id   AF-A0A2U0HY07-F1
#
_cell.length_a   1.000
_cell.length_b   1.000
_cell.length_c   1.000
_cell.angle_alpha   90.00
_cell.angle_beta   90.00
_cell.angle_gamma   90.00
#
_symmetry.space_group_name_H-M   'P 1'
#
loop_
_entity.id
_entity.type
_entity.pdbx_description
1 polymer ?
#
loop_
_entity_poly.entity_id
_entity_poly.type
_entity_poly.pdbx_seq_one_letter_code
_entity_poly.pdbx_strand_id
1 'polypeptide(L)'
;MRKEIIKKLCCPFDKSDLTLWTITEDDEDKVLAGILSCAACNRVYPIVSGIPIMSPDEYRDFKLEQPILKKWKKILNGKQGKQFKTSEGKIKAIK
;
A
#
# COMPACT_ATOMS: atom_id res chain seq x y z
N MET A 1 -12.51 1.02 -2.18
CA MET A 1 -12.44 -0.46 -2.10
C MET A 1 -13.06 -0.95 -0.79
N ARG A 2 -13.91 -1.98 -0.81
CA ARG A 2 -14.49 -2.55 0.43
C ARG A 2 -13.44 -3.33 1.22
N LYS A 3 -13.38 -3.14 2.54
CA LYS A 3 -12.44 -3.84 3.45
C LYS A 3 -12.60 -5.37 3.40
N GLU A 4 -13.82 -5.87 3.22
CA GLU A 4 -14.13 -7.29 3.04
C GLU A 4 -13.45 -7.92 1.83
N ILE A 5 -13.33 -7.19 0.71
CA ILE A 5 -12.63 -7.68 -0.49
C ILE A 5 -11.13 -7.70 -0.23
N ILE A 6 -10.60 -6.69 0.46
CA ILE A 6 -9.18 -6.60 0.80
C ILE A 6 -8.73 -7.82 1.62
N LYS A 7 -9.57 -8.33 2.53
CA LYS A 7 -9.28 -9.55 3.31
C LYS A 7 -9.18 -10.82 2.47
N LYS A 8 -9.67 -10.82 1.23
CA LYS A 8 -9.56 -11.95 0.29
C LYS A 8 -8.35 -11.83 -0.65
N LEU A 9 -7.63 -10.71 -0.60
CA LEU A 9 -6.46 -10.48 -1.45
C LEU A 9 -5.21 -11.02 -0.78
N CYS A 10 -4.34 -11.61 -1.59
CA CYS A 10 -2.99 -12.00 -1.21
C CYS A 10 -1.98 -11.31 -2.14
N CYS A 11 -0.71 -11.38 -1.78
CA CYS A 11 0.36 -10.88 -2.63
C CYS A 11 0.42 -11.66 -3.95
N PRO A 12 0.43 -11.00 -5.12
CA PRO A 12 0.47 -11.68 -6.42
C PRO A 12 1.77 -12.46 -6.69
N PHE A 13 2.84 -12.22 -5.92
CA PHE A 13 4.14 -12.86 -6.14
C PHE A 13 4.38 -14.08 -5.25
N ASP A 14 4.06 -13.97 -3.96
CA ASP A 14 4.38 -15.00 -2.95
C ASP A 14 3.13 -15.56 -2.25
N LYS A 15 1.93 -15.08 -2.61
CA LYS A 15 0.62 -15.47 -2.05
C LYS A 15 0.50 -15.26 -0.53
N SER A 16 1.42 -14.52 0.07
CA SER A 16 1.35 -14.19 1.50
C SER A 16 0.28 -13.14 1.79
N ASP A 17 -0.12 -13.06 3.06
CA ASP A 17 -1.11 -12.10 3.52
C ASP A 17 -0.64 -10.65 3.37
N LEU A 18 -1.62 -9.77 3.10
CA LEU A 18 -1.40 -8.34 2.95
C LEU A 18 -1.88 -7.58 4.18
N THR A 19 -1.04 -6.66 4.67
CA THR A 19 -1.43 -5.70 5.71
C THR A 19 -1.94 -4.42 5.07
N LEU A 20 -3.14 -3.99 5.45
CA LEU A 20 -3.75 -2.74 4.99
C LEU A 20 -3.37 -1.56 5.88
N TRP A 21 -2.92 -0.49 5.24
CA TRP A 21 -2.67 0.83 5.82
C TRP A 21 -3.66 1.81 5.22
N THR A 22 -4.68 2.21 5.98
CA THR A 22 -5.64 3.17 5.45
C THR A 22 -5.18 4.61 5.62
N ILE A 23 -5.42 5.42 4.59
CA ILE A 23 -5.13 6.86 4.58
C ILE A 23 -6.44 7.66 4.55
N THR A 24 -7.36 7.29 3.65
CA THR A 24 -8.67 7.92 3.47
C THR A 24 -9.73 6.85 3.23
N GLU A 25 -10.87 6.97 3.90
CA GLU A 25 -12.06 6.13 3.77
C GLU A 25 -13.26 7.04 3.49
N ASP A 26 -14.31 6.49 2.89
CA ASP A 26 -15.62 7.15 2.80
C ASP A 26 -16.54 6.76 3.98
N ASP A 27 -17.74 7.32 4.00
CA ASP A 27 -18.75 7.08 5.02
C ASP A 27 -19.31 5.64 5.02
N GLU A 28 -18.99 4.85 3.99
CA GLU A 28 -19.40 3.44 3.83
C GLU A 28 -18.22 2.46 4.05
N ASP A 29 -17.20 2.86 4.81
CA ASP A 29 -16.00 2.05 5.10
C ASP A 29 -15.22 1.60 3.84
N LYS A 30 -15.42 2.27 2.69
CA LYS A 30 -14.63 2.00 1.48
C LYS A 30 -13.33 2.79 1.56
N VAL A 31 -12.23 2.05 1.48
CA VAL A 31 -10.88 2.62 1.40
C VAL A 31 -10.73 3.35 0.06
N LEU A 32 -10.61 4.68 0.08
CA LEU A 32 -10.36 5.51 -1.10
C LEU A 32 -8.86 5.66 -1.36
N ALA A 33 -8.07 5.81 -0.29
CA ALA A 33 -6.62 5.86 -0.37
C ALA A 33 -5.99 5.00 0.73
N GLY A 34 -4.95 4.24 0.38
CA GLY A 34 -4.29 3.34 1.31
C GLY A 34 -3.09 2.63 0.70
N ILE A 35 -2.44 1.77 1.48
CA ILE A 35 -1.32 0.94 1.04
C ILE A 35 -1.58 -0.49 1.51
N LEU A 36 -1.39 -1.46 0.63
CA LEU A 36 -1.28 -2.86 1.01
C LEU A 36 0.21 -3.23 1.05
N SER A 37 0.67 -3.82 2.14
CA SER A 37 2.05 -4.24 2.30
C SER A 37 2.15 -5.74 2.54
N CYS A 38 3.00 -6.42 1.78
CA CYS A 38 3.37 -7.80 2.05
C CYS A 38 4.60 -7.84 2.98
N ALA A 39 4.49 -8.54 4.11
CA ALA A 39 5.61 -8.69 5.05
C ALA A 39 6.66 -9.71 4.57
N ALA A 40 6.30 -10.64 3.68
CA ALA A 40 7.20 -11.67 3.17
C ALA A 40 8.14 -11.13 2.08
N CYS A 41 7.61 -10.63 0.96
CA CYS A 41 8.44 -10.04 -0.11
C CYS A 41 8.73 -8.54 0.05
N ASN A 42 8.22 -7.88 1.10
CA ASN A 42 8.41 -6.44 1.36
C ASN A 42 7.86 -5.51 0.26
N ARG A 43 6.93 -6.00 -0.57
CA ARG A 43 6.29 -5.22 -1.63
C ARG A 43 5.15 -4.37 -1.09
N VAL A 44 4.88 -3.28 -1.80
CA VAL A 44 3.71 -2.45 -1.54
C VAL A 44 2.89 -2.14 -2.79
N TYR A 45 1.59 -2.09 -2.56
CA TYR A 45 0.56 -1.83 -3.55
C TYR A 45 -0.28 -0.64 -3.09
N PRO A 46 -0.15 0.52 -3.76
CA PRO A 46 -0.96 1.68 -3.41
C PRO A 46 -2.43 1.46 -3.82
N ILE A 47 -3.36 1.93 -3.00
CA ILE A 47 -4.78 2.01 -3.31
C ILE A 47 -5.07 3.47 -3.66
N VAL A 48 -5.42 3.76 -4.92
CA VAL A 48 -5.72 5.12 -5.42
C VAL A 48 -7.16 5.12 -5.92
N SER A 49 -7.97 6.08 -5.45
CA SER A 49 -9.39 6.18 -5.81
C SER A 49 -10.16 4.88 -5.58
N GLY A 50 -9.78 4.13 -4.54
CA GLY A 50 -10.36 2.84 -4.20
C GLY A 50 -9.99 1.69 -5.14
N ILE A 51 -8.96 1.84 -5.97
CA ILE A 51 -8.44 0.81 -6.88
C ILE A 51 -7.02 0.41 -6.38
N PRO A 52 -6.79 -0.87 -6.04
CA PRO A 52 -5.47 -1.36 -5.66
C PRO A 52 -4.61 -1.58 -6.91
N ILE A 53 -3.44 -0.94 -6.96
CA ILE A 53 -2.48 -1.11 -8.04
C ILE A 53 -1.53 -2.25 -7.67
N MET A 54 -1.84 -3.45 -8.17
CA MET A 54 -1.06 -4.69 -7.94
C MET A 54 -0.29 -5.16 -9.17
N SER A 55 -0.04 -4.26 -10.12
CA SER A 55 0.66 -4.59 -11.36
C SER A 55 2.07 -5.14 -11.07
N PRO A 56 2.55 -6.11 -11.88
CA PRO A 56 3.95 -6.53 -11.86
C PRO A 56 4.90 -5.36 -12.10
N ASP A 57 6.14 -5.48 -11.61
CA ASP A 57 7.14 -4.40 -11.67
C ASP A 57 7.42 -3.92 -13.09
N GLU A 58 7.36 -4.83 -14.06
CA GLU A 58 7.57 -4.55 -15.49
C GLU A 58 6.55 -3.54 -16.05
N TYR A 59 5.39 -3.44 -15.41
CA TYR A 59 4.30 -2.54 -15.81
C TYR A 59 4.13 -1.36 -14.84
N ARG A 60 5.07 -1.17 -13.89
CA ARG A 60 5.04 -0.05 -12.94
C ARG A 60 6.01 1.05 -13.36
N ASP A 61 5.51 2.28 -13.42
CA ASP A 61 6.37 3.46 -13.49
C ASP A 61 6.54 4.09 -12.11
N PHE A 62 7.63 3.72 -11.44
CA PHE A 62 7.96 4.24 -10.11
C PHE A 62 8.11 5.76 -10.06
N LYS A 63 8.50 6.43 -11.15
CA LYS A 63 8.66 7.89 -11.15
C LYS A 63 7.30 8.58 -10.98
N LEU A 64 6.26 8.01 -11.60
CA LEU A 64 4.89 8.50 -11.48
C LEU A 64 4.27 8.18 -10.10
N GLU A 65 4.65 7.06 -9.49
CA GLU A 65 4.14 6.66 -8.17
C GLU A 65 4.83 7.38 -7.00
N GLN A 66 6.09 7.80 -7.16
CA GLN A 66 6.89 8.47 -6.14
C GLN A 66 6.23 9.66 -5.42
N PRO A 67 5.61 10.65 -6.10
CA PRO A 67 5.00 11.80 -5.42
C PRO A 67 3.87 11.39 -4.47
N ILE A 68 3.04 10.44 -4.88
CA ILE A 68 1.94 9.90 -4.07
C ILE A 68 2.49 9.15 -2.86
N LEU A 69 3.46 8.26 -3.07
CA LEU A 69 4.08 7.51 -1.97
C LEU A 69 4.78 8.42 -0.95
N LYS A 70 5.46 9.48 -1.40
CA LYS A 70 6.07 10.49 -0.52
C LYS A 70 5.02 11.23 0.31
N LYS A 71 3.93 11.67 -0.32
CA LYS A 71 2.79 12.32 0.37
C LYS A 71 2.23 11.40 1.45
N TRP A 72 1.99 10.15 1.12
CA TRP A 72 1.39 9.17 2.03
C TRP A 72 2.31 8.76 3.17
N LYS A 73 3.62 8.63 2.93
CA LYS A 73 4.62 8.43 3.99
C LYS A 73 4.56 9.51 5.06
N LYS A 74 4.40 10.78 4.65
CA LYS A 74 4.27 11.90 5.60
C LYS A 74 3.01 11.78 6.45
N ILE A 75 1.89 11.33 5.87
CA ILE A 75 0.61 11.15 6.56
C ILE A 75 0.69 9.98 7.56
N LEU A 76 1.25 8.84 7.14
CA LEU A 76 1.36 7.64 7.95
C LEU A 76 2.34 7.81 9.13
N ASN A 77 3.47 8.47 8.91
CA ASN A 77 4.40 8.83 9.98
C ASN A 77 3.75 9.72 11.05
N GLY A 78 2.77 10.56 10.67
CA GLY A 78 2.03 11.40 11.61
C GLY A 78 0.89 10.69 12.35
N LYS A 79 0.39 9.54 11.84
CA LYS A 79 -0.79 8.85 12.39
C LYS A 79 -0.49 7.58 13.21
N GLN A 80 0.61 6.85 12.96
CA GLN A 80 0.78 5.51 13.57
C GLN A 80 2.19 5.14 14.07
N GLY A 81 3.17 6.05 14.10
CA GLY A 81 4.48 5.78 14.71
C GLY A 81 5.31 4.64 14.08
N LYS A 82 4.86 4.03 12.98
CA LYS A 82 5.59 2.97 12.25
C LYS A 82 6.30 3.58 11.04
N GLN A 83 7.63 3.48 11.04
CA GLN A 83 8.50 4.12 10.06
C GLN A 83 8.76 3.18 8.87
N PHE A 84 8.33 3.59 7.68
CA PHE A 84 8.53 2.82 6.45
C PHE A 84 9.54 3.52 5.52
N LYS A 85 10.58 2.82 5.06
CA LYS A 85 11.47 3.30 3.99
C LYS A 85 11.05 2.69 2.66
N THR A 86 10.54 3.52 1.75
CA THR A 86 10.37 3.19 0.33
C THR A 86 11.72 3.32 -0.38
N SER A 87 12.26 2.20 -0.85
CA SER A 87 13.39 2.16 -1.80
C SER A 87 12.97 1.25 -2.95
N GLU A 88 12.81 1.82 -4.15
CA GLU A 88 12.56 1.07 -5.40
C GLU A 88 11.44 0.01 -5.30
N GLY A 89 10.23 0.42 -4.89
CA GLY A 89 9.07 -0.49 -4.81
C GLY A 89 9.08 -1.49 -3.64
N LYS A 90 10.17 -1.55 -2.88
CA LYS A 90 10.26 -2.31 -1.63
C LYS A 90 10.13 -1.35 -0.45
N ILE A 91 9.32 -1.74 0.52
CA ILE A 91 9.32 -1.12 1.83
C ILE A 91 10.10 -2.02 2.78
N LYS A 92 11.27 -1.57 3.24
CA LYS A 92 11.87 -2.15 4.45
C LYS A 92 11.18 -1.51 5.65
N ALA A 93 10.42 -2.32 6.39
CA ALA A 93 10.00 -1.95 7.74
C ALA A 93 11.28 -1.85 8.60
N ILE A 94 11.53 -0.68 9.19
CA ILE A 94 12.61 -0.55 10.18
C ILE A 94 11.95 -0.80 11.53
N LYS A 95 12.52 -1.75 12.25
CA LYS A 95 12.16 -2.06 13.64
C LYS A 95 12.71 -0.99 14.56
#